data_AF-A0A4P5NT56-F1
#
_entry.id   AF-A0A4P5NT56-F1
#
_cell.length_a   1.000
_cell.length_b   1.000
_cell.length_c   1.000
_cell.angle_alpha   90.00
_cell.angle_beta   90.00
_cell.angle_gamma   90.00
#
_symmetry.space_group_name_H-M   'P 1'
#
loop_
_entity.id
_entity.type
_entity.pdbx_description
1 polymer ?
#
loop_
_entity_poly.entity_id
_entity_poly.type
_entity_poly.pdbx_seq_one_letter_code
_entity_poly.pdbx_strand_id
1 'polypeptide(L)'
;MGKDRSFWGNMFPSVSAPNPKAAIRERLAAIIRNTFSMHRFAAEKAARASSSTPRCTKNWLAGKNVPDAPTLIELMASSDALADEVMALVHERRQAREGR
;
A
#
# COMPACT_ATOMS: atom_id res chain seq x y z
N MET A 1 42.97 5.61 36.83
CA MET A 1 42.31 6.65 36.02
C MET A 1 42.41 6.23 34.56
N GLY A 2 41.30 6.27 33.82
CA GLY A 2 41.23 5.83 32.43
C GLY A 2 39.79 5.44 32.09
N LYS A 3 38.96 6.43 31.76
CA LYS A 3 37.54 6.26 31.47
C LYS A 3 37.23 6.98 30.16
N ASP A 4 37.73 6.41 29.07
CA ASP A 4 37.32 6.78 27.72
C ASP A 4 36.37 5.70 27.21
N ARG A 5 35.08 5.90 27.50
CA ARG A 5 34.00 5.22 26.79
C ARG A 5 33.19 6.28 26.07
N SER A 6 33.67 6.56 24.86
CA SER A 6 32.97 7.09 23.68
C SER A 6 31.48 7.39 23.89
N PHE A 7 31.18 8.69 23.97
CA PHE A 7 29.86 9.29 24.16
C PHE A 7 29.00 9.33 22.87
N TRP A 8 29.37 8.57 21.82
CA TRP A 8 28.87 8.73 20.44
C TRP A 8 28.30 7.44 19.83
N GLY A 9 27.61 6.61 20.62
CA GLY A 9 27.07 5.33 20.16
C GLY A 9 25.78 5.40 19.33
N ASN A 10 25.05 6.52 19.32
CA ASN A 10 23.66 6.55 18.84
C ASN A 10 23.35 7.64 17.79
N MET A 11 24.35 8.23 17.14
CA MET A 11 24.15 9.36 16.23
C MET A 11 24.21 9.00 14.74
N PHE A 12 23.58 7.89 14.37
CA PHE A 12 23.22 7.63 12.98
C PHE A 12 21.71 7.37 12.93
N PRO A 13 20.90 8.23 12.26
CA PRO A 13 19.55 7.84 11.94
C PRO A 13 19.68 6.60 11.04
N SER A 14 19.27 5.44 11.56
CA SER A 14 19.05 4.27 10.72
C SER A 14 17.86 4.61 9.82
N VAL A 15 18.14 5.29 8.71
CA VAL A 15 17.21 5.36 7.58
C VAL A 15 17.25 3.99 6.95
N SER A 16 16.71 3.00 7.66
CA SER A 16 16.42 1.70 7.07
C SER A 16 15.49 1.98 5.90
N ALA A 17 15.94 1.67 4.69
CA ALA A 17 15.12 1.79 3.49
C ALA A 17 13.73 1.19 3.79
N PRO A 18 12.63 1.85 3.38
CA PRO A 18 11.29 1.41 3.70
C PRO A 18 11.13 -0.04 3.25
N ASN A 19 10.63 -0.89 4.16
CA ASN A 19 10.40 -2.31 3.88
C ASN A 19 9.65 -2.42 2.54
N PRO A 20 10.15 -3.16 1.53
CA PRO A 20 9.54 -3.21 0.21
C PRO A 20 8.08 -3.69 0.26
N LYS A 21 7.67 -4.44 1.28
CA LYS A 21 6.27 -4.81 1.50
C LYS A 21 5.41 -3.63 1.98
N ALA A 22 5.95 -2.78 2.84
CA ALA A 22 5.25 -1.58 3.31
C ALA A 22 5.03 -0.58 2.16
N ALA A 23 6.04 -0.39 1.31
CA ALA A 23 5.93 0.45 0.12
C ALA A 23 4.85 -0.04 -0.87
N ILE A 24 4.70 -1.36 -1.08
CA ILE A 24 3.59 -1.90 -1.89
C ILE A 24 2.26 -1.61 -1.24
N ARG A 25 2.12 -1.86 0.07
CA ARG A 25 0.87 -1.64 0.79
C ARG A 25 0.41 -0.19 0.67
N GLU A 26 1.34 0.75 0.83
CA GLU A 26 1.06 2.17 0.72
C GLU A 26 0.69 2.57 -0.72
N ARG A 27 1.41 2.08 -1.73
CA ARG A 27 1.05 2.29 -3.13
C ARG A 27 -0.32 1.71 -3.48
N LEU A 28 -0.62 0.48 -3.05
CA LEU A 28 -1.93 -0.13 -3.27
C LEU A 28 -3.05 0.69 -2.62
N ALA A 29 -2.84 1.17 -1.39
CA ALA A 29 -3.79 2.08 -0.73
C ALA A 29 -3.93 3.42 -1.47
N ALA A 30 -2.86 3.93 -2.08
CA ALA A 30 -2.91 5.13 -2.92
C ALA A 30 -3.70 4.91 -4.21
N ILE A 31 -3.50 3.79 -4.91
CA ILE A 31 -4.28 3.39 -6.10
C ILE A 31 -5.77 3.36 -5.75
N ILE A 32 -6.14 2.59 -4.72
CA ILE A 32 -7.54 2.49 -4.25
C ILE A 32 -8.09 3.88 -3.90
N ARG A 33 -7.31 4.71 -3.18
CA ARG A 33 -7.73 6.08 -2.92
C ARG A 33 -7.96 6.85 -4.21
N ASN A 34 -7.05 6.85 -5.17
CA ASN A 34 -7.17 7.62 -6.40
C ASN A 34 -8.39 7.18 -7.24
N THR A 35 -8.64 5.88 -7.34
CA THR A 35 -9.80 5.33 -8.05
C THR A 35 -11.13 5.78 -7.43
N PHE A 36 -11.20 5.88 -6.09
CA PHE A 36 -12.46 6.14 -5.39
C PHE A 36 -12.60 7.56 -4.82
N SER A 37 -11.52 8.35 -4.71
CA SER A 37 -11.46 9.66 -4.01
C SER A 37 -12.30 10.75 -4.65
N MET A 38 -12.59 10.66 -5.95
CA MET A 38 -13.49 11.61 -6.63
C MET A 38 -14.95 11.49 -6.16
N HIS A 39 -15.28 10.52 -5.32
CA HIS A 39 -16.63 10.33 -4.80
C HIS A 39 -16.72 10.70 -3.32
N ARG A 40 -17.67 11.58 -2.98
CA ARG A 40 -18.10 11.87 -1.60
C ARG A 40 -18.41 10.59 -0.79
N PHE A 41 -18.75 9.51 -1.48
CA PHE A 41 -19.06 8.18 -0.94
C PHE A 41 -18.02 7.11 -1.35
N ALA A 42 -16.74 7.47 -1.45
CA ALA A 42 -15.63 6.58 -1.84
C ALA A 42 -15.68 5.21 -1.14
N ALA A 43 -15.84 5.22 0.19
CA ALA A 43 -15.89 4.02 1.00
C ALA A 43 -17.10 3.12 0.71
N GLU A 44 -18.26 3.70 0.38
CA GLU A 44 -19.48 2.95 0.06
C GLU A 44 -19.42 2.40 -1.37
N LYS A 45 -18.87 3.16 -2.32
CA LYS A 45 -18.65 2.70 -3.69
C LYS A 45 -17.69 1.51 -3.70
N ALA A 46 -16.57 1.60 -2.98
CA ALA A 46 -15.63 0.50 -2.82
C ALA A 46 -16.25 -0.71 -2.10
N ALA A 47 -17.09 -0.46 -1.08
CA ALA A 47 -17.81 -1.52 -0.36
C ALA A 47 -18.74 -2.30 -1.28
N ARG A 48 -19.54 -1.60 -2.10
CA ARG A 48 -20.43 -2.21 -3.08
C ARG A 48 -19.68 -2.98 -4.15
N ALA A 49 -18.60 -2.41 -4.66
CA ALA A 49 -17.77 -3.02 -5.68
C ALA A 49 -17.10 -4.34 -5.25
N SER A 50 -16.86 -4.50 -3.94
CA SER A 50 -16.11 -5.65 -3.39
C SER A 50 -16.92 -6.51 -2.41
N SER A 51 -18.24 -6.30 -2.35
CA SER A 51 -19.14 -6.93 -1.37
C SER A 51 -18.62 -6.87 0.09
N SER A 52 -17.83 -5.84 0.41
CA SER A 52 -17.16 -5.67 1.69
C SER A 52 -17.84 -4.63 2.58
N THR A 53 -17.48 -4.62 3.86
CA THR A 53 -18.07 -3.64 4.80
C THR A 53 -17.50 -2.23 4.60
N PRO A 54 -18.30 -1.17 4.81
CA PRO A 54 -17.82 0.22 4.77
C PRO A 54 -16.67 0.52 5.76
N ARG A 55 -16.57 -0.27 6.84
CA ARG A 55 -15.47 -0.15 7.81
C ARG A 55 -14.15 -0.62 7.22
N CYS A 56 -14.15 -1.76 6.53
CA CYS A 56 -12.96 -2.29 5.88
C CYS A 56 -12.45 -1.31 4.82
N THR A 57 -13.34 -0.79 3.97
CA THR A 57 -12.98 0.14 2.90
C THR A 57 -12.44 1.46 3.43
N LYS A 58 -13.02 2.01 4.52
CA LYS A 58 -12.44 3.17 5.22
C LYS A 58 -11.02 2.91 5.71
N ASN A 59 -10.75 1.71 6.22
CA ASN A 59 -9.39 1.36 6.68
C ASN A 59 -8.41 1.19 5.51
N TRP A 60 -8.84 0.67 4.36
CA TRP A 60 -8.03 0.60 3.14
C TRP A 60 -7.68 1.99 2.62
N LEU A 61 -8.68 2.88 2.55
CA LEU A 61 -8.48 4.27 2.15
C LEU A 61 -7.58 5.02 3.14
N ALA A 62 -7.61 4.67 4.42
CA ALA A 62 -6.69 5.20 5.42
C ALA A 62 -5.30 4.52 5.44
N GLY A 63 -5.05 3.54 4.57
CA GLY A 63 -3.80 2.78 4.51
C GLY A 63 -3.53 1.88 5.73
N LYS A 64 -4.52 1.67 6.61
CA LYS A 64 -4.36 0.91 7.86
C LYS A 64 -4.23 -0.60 7.59
N ASN A 65 -5.06 -1.11 6.69
CA ASN A 65 -5.06 -2.48 6.22
C ASN A 65 -5.16 -2.49 4.68
N VAL A 66 -4.95 -3.66 4.07
CA VAL A 66 -5.12 -3.87 2.63
C VAL A 66 -6.28 -4.85 2.40
N PRO A 67 -6.94 -4.80 1.24
CA PRO A 67 -7.89 -5.84 0.86
C PRO A 67 -7.18 -7.20 0.80
N ASP A 68 -7.90 -8.27 1.12
CA ASP A 68 -7.40 -9.63 0.87
C ASP A 68 -7.44 -9.94 -0.63
N ALA A 69 -6.84 -11.06 -1.03
CA ALA A 69 -6.77 -11.46 -2.44
C ALA A 69 -8.15 -11.51 -3.15
N PRO A 70 -9.19 -12.16 -2.60
CA PRO A 70 -10.49 -12.21 -3.28
C PRO A 70 -11.13 -10.82 -3.40
N THR A 71 -11.08 -10.01 -2.34
CA THR A 71 -11.60 -8.62 -2.36
C THR A 71 -10.87 -7.77 -3.39
N LEU A 72 -9.54 -7.92 -3.50
CA LEU A 72 -8.74 -7.19 -4.48
C LEU A 72 -9.14 -7.56 -5.90
N ILE A 73 -9.39 -8.84 -6.17
CA ILE A 73 -9.83 -9.32 -7.49
C ILE A 73 -11.19 -8.72 -7.85
N GLU A 74 -12.15 -8.70 -6.92
CA GLU A 74 -13.46 -8.07 -7.14
C GLU A 74 -13.34 -6.56 -7.41
N LEU A 75 -12.47 -5.86 -6.67
CA LEU A 75 -12.18 -4.44 -6.93
C LEU A 75 -11.62 -4.23 -8.34
N MET A 76 -10.68 -5.08 -8.77
CA MET A 76 -10.10 -5.02 -10.11
C MET A 76 -11.15 -5.32 -11.19
N ALA A 77 -12.01 -6.32 -10.98
CA ALA A 77 -13.11 -6.65 -11.90
C ALA A 77 -14.14 -5.52 -12.03
N SER A 78 -14.31 -4.71 -10.98
CA SER A 78 -15.22 -3.56 -10.97
C SER A 78 -14.64 -2.28 -11.61
N SER A 79 -13.33 -2.23 -11.85
CA SER A 79 -12.64 -1.01 -12.31
C SER A 79 -11.36 -1.34 -13.09
N ASP A 80 -11.44 -1.20 -14.42
CA ASP A 80 -10.29 -1.40 -15.32
C ASP A 80 -9.09 -0.52 -14.93
N ALA A 81 -9.34 0.75 -14.58
CA ALA A 81 -8.28 1.66 -14.13
C ALA A 81 -7.53 1.15 -12.89
N LEU A 82 -8.25 0.57 -11.91
CA LEU A 82 -7.62 -0.04 -10.73
C LEU A 82 -6.84 -1.29 -11.13
N ALA A 83 -7.38 -2.11 -12.02
CA ALA A 83 -6.70 -3.29 -12.52
C ALA A 83 -5.38 -2.94 -13.23
N ASP A 84 -5.39 -1.92 -14.09
CA ASP A 84 -4.21 -1.44 -14.82
C ASP A 84 -3.12 -0.93 -13.87
N GLU A 85 -3.48 -0.11 -12.88
CA GLU A 85 -2.52 0.40 -11.90
C GLU A 85 -1.90 -0.72 -11.03
N VAL A 86 -2.70 -1.72 -10.65
CA VAL A 86 -2.19 -2.88 -9.90
C VAL A 86 -1.29 -3.76 -10.78
N MET A 87 -1.64 -3.96 -12.05
CA MET A 87 -0.82 -4.72 -12.99
C MET A 87 0.50 -4.00 -13.31
N ALA A 88 0.51 -2.67 -13.35
CA ALA A 88 1.72 -1.88 -13.45
C ALA A 88 2.67 -2.14 -12.27
N LEU A 89 2.16 -2.20 -11.03
CA LEU A 89 2.96 -2.58 -9.85
C LEU A 89 3.55 -3.99 -9.97
N VAL A 90 2.79 -4.94 -10.51
CA VAL A 90 3.28 -6.30 -10.75
C VAL A 90 4.40 -6.27 -11.80
N HIS A 91 4.24 -5.50 -12.87
CA HIS A 91 5.26 -5.36 -13.91
C HIS A 91 6.55 -4.74 -13.35
N GLU A 92 6.47 -3.63 -12.63
CA GLU A 92 7.62 -3.02 -11.93
C GLU A 92 8.36 -4.04 -11.05
N ARG A 93 7.61 -4.92 -10.37
CA ARG A 93 8.19 -5.96 -9.51
C ARG A 93 8.84 -7.11 -10.27
N ARG A 94 8.36 -7.44 -11.46
CA ARG A 94 9.02 -8.42 -12.34
C ARG A 94 10.34 -7.85 -12.85
N GLN A 95 10.33 -6.60 -13.34
CA GLN A 95 11.55 -5.91 -13.80
C GLN A 95 12.61 -5.81 -12.69
N ALA A 96 12.21 -5.48 -11.46
CA ALA A 96 13.12 -5.41 -10.32
C ALA A 96 13.71 -6.78 -9.89
N ARG A 97 13.13 -7.90 -10.34
CA ARG A 97 13.66 -9.26 -10.12
C ARG A 97 14.55 -9.71 -11.28
N GLU A 98 14.20 -9.36 -12.51
CA GLU A 98 14.96 -9.71 -13.72
C GLU A 98 16.26 -8.90 -13.86
N GLY A 99 16.29 -7.67 -13.35
CA GLY A 99 17.51 -6.85 -13.27
C GLY A 99 18.45 -7.20 -12.11
N ARG A 100 18.38 -8.41 -11.55
CA ARG A 100 19.19 -8.87 -10.42
C ARG A 100 20.04 -10.08 -10.80
#